data_AF-A0A921K2J6-F1
#
_entry.id   AF-A0A921K2J6-F1
#
_cell.length_a   1.000
_cell.length_b   1.000
_cell.length_c   1.000
_cell.angle_alpha   90.00
_cell.angle_beta   90.00
_cell.angle_gamma   90.00
#
_symmetry.space_group_name_H-M   'P 1'
#
loop_
_entity.id
_entity.type
_entity.pdbx_description
1 polymer ?
#
loop_
_entity_poly.entity_id
_entity_poly.type
_entity_poly.pdbx_seq_one_letter_code
_entity_poly.pdbx_strand_id
1 'polypeptide(L)'
;MKTNRLSVLCLAGALLLTGVSFTSCLKGDDVDTNQYVGGISLNVFGPSPVARGGELRFLGSGMNQVTAVVIPGCADITDINVISDREIRITVPQEAQPGLVTLRTPNGDITTKTELTFTEPISIENFTPATVLPGDELTIEGEYLNLIHEVIFADDVTVTEEDFITHERNMIKLLVPEEAQTGQIILSDGEELPNLIYSEEDLVVTLPSVETVVNKENAKPGDVVEINGENLDLVRQMLMPDGTEVEFTVTSPNIIEFILPENASDGDVVVVPASGVKVTVAHLTMAVPTNLVATPASGLRGGDEIVLTGLNLDVVTSLSFPGVAENVQPAFLSEKELTVVMPEAAQSGSLILNTKSGKQVSIVIETLKPLVGSYNPSSIPAGESLLINGQNLDLVASVTFGGGQTVAVSSSSASQLSVSVPMEAETGNIVLNMYNGETVEAPSLTITKPQCCYVMNLPEKVDAGALLELEVANGDKLTQVNVNGSQVQFILRDSKLMISLPAETVGEATLELVSSNGSISYQIEIVGSMGTLIYEGPLATGSWANSAQISSNMFATAQVGQVITVVVSDLQAGAQGSFKNSSWAAIAPGTEYFNIDGNFSLTITQDILTQLQSGGLIISGQNYTIES
;
A
#
# COMPACT_ATOMS: atom_id res chain seq x y z
N MET A 1 29.09 21.84 50.70
CA MET A 1 30.43 22.35 51.07
C MET A 1 30.25 23.64 51.87
N LYS A 2 30.18 23.57 53.20
CA LYS A 2 31.27 23.91 54.14
C LYS A 2 31.92 25.28 53.88
N THR A 3 31.29 26.29 54.47
CA THR A 3 31.77 27.66 54.69
C THR A 3 33.02 27.67 55.56
N ASN A 4 34.14 28.15 55.01
CA ASN A 4 35.43 28.12 55.68
C ASN A 4 35.63 29.41 56.50
N ARG A 5 35.13 29.40 57.74
CA ARG A 5 35.22 30.50 58.72
C ARG A 5 36.61 30.69 59.36
N LEU A 6 37.66 30.04 58.83
CA LEU A 6 39.00 30.05 59.41
C LEU A 6 39.96 31.08 58.77
N SER A 7 39.71 31.52 57.54
CA SER A 7 40.56 32.51 56.85
C SER A 7 40.27 33.96 57.25
N VAL A 8 39.10 34.23 57.83
CA VAL A 8 38.70 35.57 58.29
C VAL A 8 39.26 35.89 59.69
N LEU A 9 39.56 34.87 60.51
CA LEU A 9 40.14 35.08 61.85
C LEU A 9 41.66 35.24 61.84
N CYS A 10 42.38 34.64 60.89
CA CYS A 10 43.84 34.82 60.76
C CYS A 10 44.23 36.19 60.18
N LEU A 11 43.30 36.90 59.52
CA LEU A 11 43.52 38.25 59.02
C LEU A 11 43.23 39.33 60.09
N ALA A 12 42.40 39.02 61.09
CA ALA A 12 42.04 39.93 62.17
C ALA A 12 43.03 39.89 63.37
N GLY A 13 43.82 38.82 63.51
CA GLY A 13 44.79 38.66 64.59
C GLY A 13 46.14 39.38 64.38
N ALA A 14 46.42 39.85 63.16
CA ALA A 14 47.67 40.54 62.84
C ALA A 14 47.61 42.07 63.02
N LEU A 15 46.45 42.63 63.37
CA LEU A 15 46.22 44.09 63.31
C LEU A 15 46.19 44.83 64.65
N LEU A 16 46.39 44.15 65.78
CA LEU A 16 46.28 44.79 67.10
C LEU A 16 47.30 44.20 68.08
N LEU A 17 48.53 44.74 68.10
CA LEU A 17 49.41 44.91 69.28
C LEU A 17 50.90 45.08 68.88
N THR A 18 51.25 46.24 68.31
CA THR A 18 52.54 46.91 68.56
C THR A 18 52.33 48.42 68.47
N GLY A 19 52.00 49.03 69.60
CA GLY A 19 52.05 50.47 69.78
C GLY A 19 53.49 50.96 70.03
N VAL A 20 53.66 52.28 69.87
CA VAL A 20 54.81 53.16 70.15
C VAL A 20 56.09 53.02 69.31
N SER A 21 56.20 53.84 68.26
CA SER A 21 56.92 55.14 68.28
C SER A 21 56.93 55.76 66.88
N PHE A 22 56.21 56.86 66.70
CA PHE A 22 56.35 57.70 65.51
C PHE A 22 57.69 58.44 65.56
N THR A 23 58.60 58.09 64.66
CA THR A 23 59.63 59.03 64.17
C THR A 23 59.67 58.93 62.65
N SER A 24 58.70 59.55 61.97
CA SER A 24 58.94 59.94 60.58
C SER A 24 59.82 61.18 60.63
N CYS A 25 61.05 61.04 60.15
CA CYS A 25 61.90 62.18 59.85
C CYS A 25 61.16 63.06 58.86
N LEU A 26 60.80 64.27 59.29
CA LEU A 26 60.46 65.39 58.44
C LEU A 26 61.62 65.61 57.45
N LYS A 27 61.46 65.11 56.23
CA LYS A 27 61.99 65.74 55.03
C LYS A 27 60.78 66.09 54.20
N GLY A 28 60.45 67.37 54.23
CA GLY A 28 59.37 67.94 53.44
C GLY A 28 59.57 67.59 51.97
N ASP A 29 58.59 66.89 51.45
CA ASP A 29 57.90 67.27 50.23
C ASP A 29 56.45 66.93 50.53
N ASP A 30 55.69 67.92 51.02
CA ASP A 30 54.24 67.88 50.95
C ASP A 30 53.92 67.75 49.45
N VAL A 31 53.67 66.53 48.99
CA VAL A 31 53.14 66.31 47.65
C VAL A 31 51.78 66.97 47.61
N ASP A 32 51.76 68.18 47.05
CA ASP A 32 50.54 68.94 46.85
C ASP A 32 49.59 68.11 45.99
N THR A 33 48.55 67.54 46.61
CA THR A 33 47.51 66.79 45.92
C THR A 33 46.52 67.73 45.20
N ASN A 34 46.73 69.05 45.24
CA ASN A 34 45.92 70.01 44.52
C ASN A 34 46.19 69.90 43.01
N GLN A 35 45.26 69.25 42.33
CA GLN A 35 45.32 69.03 40.88
C GLN A 35 45.13 70.34 40.09
N TYR A 36 44.68 71.43 40.72
CA TYR A 36 44.50 72.74 40.08
C TYR A 36 45.70 73.65 40.39
N VAL A 37 46.81 73.38 39.70
CA VAL A 37 48.02 74.20 39.74
C VAL A 37 47.81 75.50 38.94
N GLY A 38 48.28 76.64 39.44
CA GLY A 38 48.19 77.91 38.72
C GLY A 38 48.85 77.84 37.33
N GLY A 39 48.18 78.34 36.29
CA GLY A 39 48.59 78.19 34.88
C GLY A 39 47.47 77.62 34.01
N ILE A 40 47.78 77.20 32.77
CA ILE A 40 46.84 76.49 31.90
C ILE A 40 47.25 75.02 31.83
N SER A 41 46.42 74.11 32.35
CA SER A 41 46.71 72.67 32.36
C SER A 41 45.43 71.83 32.29
N LEU A 42 45.42 70.78 31.47
CA LEU A 42 44.33 69.80 31.41
C LEU A 42 44.59 68.65 32.39
N ASN A 43 43.63 68.37 33.27
CA ASN A 43 43.72 67.26 34.22
C ASN A 43 42.96 66.03 33.71
N VAL A 44 41.74 66.22 33.22
CA VAL A 44 40.88 65.15 32.71
C VAL A 44 39.91 65.69 31.67
N PHE A 45 39.53 64.84 30.73
CA PHE A 45 38.45 65.11 29.79
C PHE A 45 37.51 63.89 29.73
N GLY A 46 36.24 64.11 29.41
CA GLY A 46 35.28 63.03 29.25
C GLY A 46 33.83 63.51 29.16
N PRO A 47 32.87 62.60 28.94
CA PRO A 47 33.05 61.14 28.88
C PRO A 47 33.87 60.68 27.67
N SER A 48 34.54 59.53 27.79
CA SER A 48 35.17 58.80 26.68
C SER A 48 34.96 57.30 26.95
N PRO A 49 34.20 56.57 26.11
CA PRO A 49 33.67 57.01 24.82
C PRO A 49 32.51 58.05 24.94
N VAL A 50 32.40 58.96 23.96
CA VAL A 50 31.35 60.00 23.88
C VAL A 50 30.44 59.77 22.66
N ALA A 51 29.16 60.09 22.74
CA ALA A 51 28.30 60.08 21.55
C ALA A 51 28.59 61.33 20.67
N ARG A 52 28.54 61.20 19.34
CA ARG A 52 28.63 62.36 18.44
C ARG A 52 27.38 63.21 18.56
N GLY A 53 27.54 64.52 18.69
CA GLY A 53 26.50 65.45 19.14
C GLY A 53 26.34 65.54 20.66
N GLY A 54 27.05 64.70 21.43
CA GLY A 54 27.09 64.77 22.89
C GLY A 54 28.03 65.86 23.40
N GLU A 55 27.98 66.12 24.72
CA GLU A 55 28.81 67.11 25.38
C GLU A 55 30.12 66.47 25.88
N LEU A 56 31.26 67.03 25.46
CA LEU A 56 32.58 66.67 25.96
C LEU A 56 33.09 67.75 26.93
N ARG A 57 33.49 67.32 28.13
CA ARG A 57 33.91 68.20 29.21
C ARG A 57 35.42 68.13 29.41
N PHE A 58 36.04 69.27 29.70
CA PHE A 58 37.46 69.37 30.03
C PHE A 58 37.61 70.04 31.39
N LEU A 59 38.30 69.36 32.31
CA LEU A 59 38.56 69.84 33.66
C LEU A 59 40.06 70.06 33.85
N GLY A 60 40.43 71.22 34.37
CA GLY A 60 41.81 71.64 34.45
C GLY A 60 41.96 72.98 35.15
N SER A 61 43.12 73.62 35.00
CA SER A 61 43.37 74.98 35.48
C SER A 61 43.45 75.93 34.28
N GLY A 62 42.91 77.14 34.39
CA GLY A 62 42.94 78.14 33.32
C GLY A 62 42.11 77.77 32.08
N MET A 63 41.09 76.92 32.22
CA MET A 63 40.27 76.41 31.10
C MET A 63 39.51 77.51 30.36
N ASN A 64 39.16 78.61 31.02
CA ASN A 64 38.56 79.80 30.40
C ASN A 64 39.47 80.51 29.38
N GLN A 65 40.74 80.13 29.28
CA GLN A 65 41.71 80.68 28.32
C GLN A 65 41.90 79.80 27.08
N VAL A 66 41.21 78.66 26.99
CA VAL A 66 41.23 77.81 25.79
C VAL A 66 40.48 78.53 24.65
N THR A 67 41.11 78.64 23.48
CA THR A 67 40.55 79.39 22.35
C THR A 67 39.91 78.49 21.28
N ALA A 68 40.32 77.22 21.20
CA ALA A 68 39.72 76.23 20.32
C ALA A 68 39.98 74.80 20.83
N VAL A 69 39.07 73.88 20.52
CA VAL A 69 39.24 72.44 20.73
C VAL A 69 39.37 71.76 19.37
N VAL A 70 40.47 71.03 19.15
CA VAL A 70 40.74 70.29 17.92
C VAL A 70 40.47 68.81 18.16
N ILE A 71 39.43 68.29 17.51
CA ILE A 71 39.11 66.87 17.45
C ILE A 71 39.46 66.37 16.05
N PRO A 72 40.09 65.19 15.89
CA PRO A 72 40.37 64.62 14.57
C PRO A 72 39.11 64.56 13.69
N GLY A 73 39.24 64.88 12.41
CA GLY A 73 38.12 64.90 11.46
C GLY A 73 37.26 66.17 11.48
N CYS A 74 37.40 67.04 12.49
CA CYS A 74 36.64 68.28 12.62
C CYS A 74 37.48 69.52 12.28
N ALA A 75 36.79 70.62 11.92
CA ALA A 75 37.38 71.95 12.02
C ALA A 75 37.58 72.35 13.50
N ASP A 76 38.47 73.32 13.75
CA ASP A 76 38.72 73.86 15.09
C ASP A 76 37.40 74.33 15.73
N ILE A 77 37.03 73.72 16.85
CA ILE A 77 35.79 74.03 17.58
C ILE A 77 36.04 75.27 18.43
N THR A 78 35.56 76.42 17.95
CA THR A 78 35.66 77.70 18.67
C THR A 78 34.41 78.01 19.50
N ASP A 79 33.33 77.27 19.30
CA ASP A 79 32.12 77.36 20.13
C ASP A 79 32.33 76.58 21.43
N ILE A 80 32.91 77.27 22.42
CA ILE A 80 33.28 76.69 23.72
C ILE A 80 32.37 77.29 24.79
N ASN A 81 31.62 76.44 25.47
CA ASN A 81 30.85 76.82 26.65
C ASN A 81 31.77 76.85 27.88
N VAL A 82 32.20 78.05 28.26
CA VAL A 82 33.08 78.28 29.42
C VAL A 82 32.26 78.34 30.70
N ILE A 83 32.39 77.32 31.54
CA ILE A 83 31.67 77.23 32.83
C ILE A 83 32.44 77.96 33.93
N SER A 84 33.75 77.79 33.97
CA SER A 84 34.64 78.48 34.91
C SER A 84 36.09 78.46 34.41
N ASP A 85 37.02 79.03 35.19
CA ASP A 85 38.45 78.84 35.00
C ASP A 85 38.90 77.38 35.15
N ARG A 86 38.02 76.48 35.61
CA ARG A 86 38.30 75.06 35.81
C ARG A 86 37.58 74.11 34.87
N GLU A 87 36.61 74.58 34.11
CA GLU A 87 35.77 73.74 33.26
C GLU A 87 35.33 74.45 31.98
N ILE A 88 35.53 73.76 30.85
CA ILE A 88 34.91 74.10 29.56
C ILE A 88 34.17 72.88 29.01
N ARG A 89 33.20 73.15 28.14
CA ARG A 89 32.37 72.14 27.48
C ARG A 89 32.23 72.47 26.01
N ILE A 90 32.19 71.43 25.18
CA ILE A 90 31.94 71.55 23.74
C ILE A 90 30.96 70.46 23.30
N THR A 91 30.17 70.73 22.27
CA THR A 91 29.39 69.72 21.57
C THR A 91 30.29 69.03 20.56
N VAL A 92 30.34 67.70 20.58
CA VAL A 92 31.19 66.94 19.67
C VAL A 92 30.57 66.93 18.27
N PRO A 93 31.26 67.40 17.21
CA PRO A 93 30.71 67.40 15.86
C PRO A 93 30.46 65.98 15.33
N GLN A 94 29.63 65.88 14.29
CA GLN A 94 29.25 64.58 13.72
C GLN A 94 30.36 63.94 12.88
N GLU A 95 31.25 64.75 12.33
CA GLU A 95 32.42 64.35 11.55
C GLU A 95 33.62 63.96 12.42
N ALA A 96 33.46 63.94 13.76
CA ALA A 96 34.52 63.62 14.69
C ALA A 96 35.03 62.17 14.55
N GLN A 97 36.35 62.03 14.47
CA GLN A 97 37.06 60.76 14.34
C GLN A 97 37.81 60.41 15.63
N PRO A 98 38.04 59.11 15.90
CA PRO A 98 38.85 58.68 17.04
C PRO A 98 40.26 59.28 17.00
N GLY A 99 40.79 59.64 18.16
CA GLY A 99 42.18 60.07 18.29
C GLY A 99 42.40 61.11 19.41
N LEU A 100 43.61 61.66 19.47
CA LEU A 100 43.97 62.63 20.51
C LEU A 100 43.32 63.99 20.26
N VAL A 101 42.79 64.60 21.32
CA VAL A 101 42.16 65.92 21.29
C VAL A 101 43.19 66.98 21.69
N THR A 102 43.21 68.13 21.03
CA THR A 102 44.15 69.21 21.34
C THR A 102 43.42 70.50 21.72
N LEU A 103 43.77 71.08 22.87
CA LEU A 103 43.29 72.39 23.32
C LEU A 103 44.28 73.47 22.87
N ARG A 104 43.81 74.43 22.06
CA ARG A 104 44.59 75.62 21.68
C ARG A 104 44.58 76.60 22.84
N THR A 105 45.77 77.01 23.30
CA THR A 105 45.91 77.99 24.38
C THR A 105 46.97 79.05 24.04
N PRO A 106 46.91 80.26 24.63
CA PRO A 106 47.90 81.31 24.41
C PRO A 106 49.34 80.91 24.76
N ASN A 107 49.52 79.90 25.63
CA ASN A 107 50.82 79.47 26.15
C ASN A 107 51.33 78.16 25.52
N GLY A 108 50.71 77.71 24.43
CA GLY A 108 51.01 76.47 23.72
C GLY A 108 49.84 75.48 23.74
N ASP A 109 49.88 74.52 22.83
CA ASP A 109 48.83 73.51 22.71
C ASP A 109 48.92 72.45 23.82
N ILE A 110 47.77 71.97 24.28
CA ILE A 110 47.66 70.86 25.22
C ILE A 110 46.97 69.70 24.53
N THR A 111 47.71 68.64 24.23
CA THR A 111 47.16 67.40 23.63
C THR A 111 46.84 66.38 24.72
N THR A 112 45.68 65.71 24.61
CA THR A 112 45.29 64.64 25.52
C THR A 112 46.29 63.49 25.47
N LYS A 113 46.38 62.73 26.57
CA LYS A 113 47.24 61.52 26.65
C LYS A 113 46.50 60.24 26.25
N THR A 114 45.17 60.27 26.28
CA THR A 114 44.29 59.18 25.84
C THR A 114 43.49 59.65 24.64
N GLU A 115 43.18 58.73 23.75
CA GLU A 115 42.34 58.98 22.59
C GLU A 115 40.88 59.18 23.03
N LEU A 116 40.19 60.08 22.34
CA LEU A 116 38.74 60.16 22.38
C LEU A 116 38.19 59.00 21.55
N THR A 117 37.36 58.17 22.17
CA THR A 117 36.59 57.13 21.48
C THR A 117 35.11 57.53 21.47
N PHE A 118 34.30 56.85 20.66
CA PHE A 118 32.89 57.15 20.49
C PHE A 118 32.00 56.00 20.94
N THR A 119 30.85 56.32 21.52
CA THR A 119 29.77 55.33 21.73
C THR A 119 28.80 55.45 20.56
N GLU A 120 28.59 54.34 19.85
CA GLU A 120 27.70 54.25 18.68
C GLU A 120 26.57 53.25 18.99
N PRO A 121 25.60 53.62 19.86
CA PRO A 121 24.50 52.73 20.20
C PRO A 121 23.53 52.65 19.02
N ILE A 122 23.54 51.51 18.33
CA ILE A 122 22.58 51.23 17.27
C ILE A 122 21.19 51.05 17.90
N SER A 123 20.19 51.76 17.37
CA SER A 123 18.80 51.62 17.81
C SER A 123 17.83 51.84 16.67
N ILE A 124 16.69 51.15 16.73
CA ILE A 124 15.54 51.37 15.87
C ILE A 124 14.56 52.26 16.63
N GLU A 125 14.14 53.38 16.04
CA GLU A 125 13.11 54.26 16.59
C GLU A 125 11.73 53.89 16.06
N ASN A 126 11.59 53.74 14.74
CA ASN A 126 10.35 53.32 14.09
C ASN A 126 10.63 52.73 12.69
N PHE A 127 9.58 52.22 12.06
CA PHE A 127 9.58 51.94 10.63
C PHE A 127 8.24 52.33 10.00
N THR A 128 8.26 52.68 8.73
CA THR A 128 7.10 53.17 7.99
C THR A 128 7.13 52.71 6.53
N PRO A 129 6.01 52.18 6.00
CA PRO A 129 4.73 51.97 6.68
C PRO A 129 4.75 50.71 7.59
N ALA A 130 3.85 50.64 8.57
CA ALA A 130 3.74 49.49 9.48
C ALA A 130 3.02 48.28 8.87
N THR A 131 2.30 48.49 7.76
CA THR A 131 1.68 47.44 6.95
C THR A 131 2.13 47.60 5.51
N VAL A 132 2.63 46.52 4.92
CA VAL A 132 3.27 46.50 3.61
C VAL A 132 2.75 45.33 2.78
N LEU A 133 2.86 45.44 1.47
CA LEU A 133 2.87 44.33 0.53
C LEU A 133 4.33 43.97 0.19
N PRO A 134 4.60 42.73 -0.22
CA PRO A 134 5.81 42.39 -0.96
C PRO A 134 6.16 43.42 -2.04
N GLY A 135 7.40 43.88 -2.05
CA GLY A 135 7.90 44.89 -3.00
C GLY A 135 7.62 46.35 -2.64
N ASP A 136 6.91 46.64 -1.54
CA ASP A 136 6.75 48.02 -1.06
C ASP A 136 8.08 48.59 -0.53
N GLU A 137 8.24 49.92 -0.61
CA GLU A 137 9.33 50.62 0.07
C GLU A 137 9.09 50.68 1.58
N LEU A 138 10.03 50.16 2.36
CA LEU A 138 10.06 50.25 3.81
C LEU A 138 11.17 51.21 4.24
N THR A 139 10.83 52.17 5.09
CA THR A 139 11.78 53.09 5.73
C THR A 139 11.92 52.74 7.20
N ILE A 140 13.15 52.55 7.67
CA ILE A 140 13.50 52.27 9.07
C ILE A 140 14.26 53.49 9.59
N GLU A 141 13.76 54.11 10.65
CA GLU A 141 14.37 55.27 11.30
C GLU A 141 15.02 54.86 12.62
N GLY A 142 16.15 55.50 12.96
CA GLY A 142 16.90 55.15 14.16
C GLY A 142 18.19 55.93 14.32
N GLU A 143 19.16 55.34 15.03
CA GLU A 143 20.48 55.92 15.28
C GLU A 143 21.58 54.93 14.90
N TYR A 144 22.65 55.45 14.28
CA TYR A 144 23.81 54.69 13.79
C TYR A 144 23.48 53.55 12.82
N LEU A 145 22.40 53.69 12.03
CA LEU A 145 21.96 52.72 11.04
C LEU A 145 22.93 52.55 9.86
N ASN A 146 23.82 53.52 9.62
CA ASN A 146 24.90 53.41 8.64
C ASN A 146 25.95 52.33 8.98
N LEU A 147 25.86 51.71 10.16
CA LEU A 147 26.72 50.59 10.59
C LEU A 147 26.05 49.23 10.35
N ILE A 148 24.80 49.21 9.87
CA ILE A 148 24.05 47.99 9.60
C ILE A 148 24.33 47.52 8.18
N HIS A 149 24.62 46.23 8.05
CA HIS A 149 24.92 45.59 6.77
C HIS A 149 23.77 44.68 6.30
N GLU A 150 22.85 44.30 7.19
CA GLU A 150 21.74 43.39 6.88
C GLU A 150 20.47 43.80 7.62
N VAL A 151 19.33 43.76 6.91
CA VAL A 151 17.99 43.79 7.49
C VAL A 151 17.35 42.42 7.31
N ILE A 152 17.03 41.78 8.42
CA ILE A 152 16.48 40.42 8.48
C ILE A 152 15.01 40.53 8.90
N PHE A 153 14.13 40.00 8.05
CA PHE A 153 12.70 39.85 8.28
C PHE A 153 12.44 38.50 8.97
N ALA A 154 11.18 38.26 9.38
CA ALA A 154 10.78 36.98 9.93
C ALA A 154 11.13 35.80 8.99
N ASP A 155 11.41 34.63 9.58
CA ASP A 155 11.88 33.42 8.89
C ASP A 155 13.26 33.56 8.20
N ASP A 156 14.13 34.42 8.76
CA ASP A 156 15.52 34.66 8.33
C ASP A 156 15.65 35.20 6.89
N VAL A 157 14.59 35.82 6.35
CA VAL A 157 14.61 36.46 5.03
C VAL A 157 15.43 37.75 5.12
N THR A 158 16.59 37.77 4.47
CA THR A 158 17.60 38.81 4.65
C THR A 158 17.75 39.70 3.42
N VAL A 159 17.78 41.02 3.63
CA VAL A 159 18.15 42.04 2.66
C VAL A 159 19.51 42.60 3.05
N THR A 160 20.49 42.48 2.16
CA THR A 160 21.84 43.00 2.40
C THR A 160 21.95 44.47 2.00
N GLU A 161 22.97 45.17 2.50
CA GLU A 161 23.21 46.59 2.21
C GLU A 161 23.31 46.93 0.72
N GLU A 162 23.68 45.96 -0.13
CA GLU A 162 23.75 46.13 -1.58
C GLU A 162 22.37 46.45 -2.19
N ASP A 163 21.29 45.98 -1.54
CA ASP A 163 19.91 46.15 -1.96
C ASP A 163 19.17 47.28 -1.21
N PHE A 164 19.89 48.05 -0.37
CA PHE A 164 19.32 49.23 0.25
C PHE A 164 19.17 50.36 -0.78
N ILE A 165 17.98 50.95 -0.81
CA ILE A 165 17.68 52.17 -1.58
C ILE A 165 18.37 53.39 -0.94
N THR A 166 18.41 53.44 0.39
CA THR A 166 19.06 54.52 1.15
C THR A 166 19.68 53.94 2.41
N HIS A 167 20.90 54.37 2.71
CA HIS A 167 21.66 53.92 3.87
C HIS A 167 22.40 55.10 4.48
N GLU A 168 21.76 55.69 5.49
CA GLU A 168 22.23 56.87 6.19
C GLU A 168 22.28 56.58 7.70
N ARG A 169 22.89 57.48 8.47
CA ARG A 169 23.08 57.29 9.92
C ARG A 169 21.77 57.08 10.67
N ASN A 170 20.69 57.74 10.25
CA ASN A 170 19.40 57.69 10.92
C ASN A 170 18.32 57.01 10.09
N MET A 171 18.68 56.41 8.95
CA MET A 171 17.69 55.90 8.00
C MET A 171 18.25 54.75 7.18
N ILE A 172 17.48 53.66 7.10
CA ILE A 172 17.60 52.66 6.04
C ILE A 172 16.31 52.67 5.24
N LYS A 173 16.40 52.63 3.92
CA LYS A 173 15.26 52.39 3.04
C LYS A 173 15.57 51.20 2.15
N LEU A 174 14.63 50.27 2.01
CA LEU A 174 14.76 49.07 1.19
C LEU A 174 13.39 48.60 0.66
N LEU A 175 13.39 47.66 -0.28
CA LEU A 175 12.16 46.99 -0.72
C LEU A 175 11.89 45.76 0.15
N VAL A 176 10.64 45.55 0.54
CA VAL A 176 10.22 44.36 1.29
C VAL A 176 10.35 43.12 0.40
N PRO A 177 11.11 42.09 0.78
CA PRO A 177 11.25 40.85 0.00
C PRO A 177 9.93 40.12 -0.25
N GLU A 178 9.84 39.34 -1.33
CA GLU A 178 8.64 38.56 -1.63
C GLU A 178 8.36 37.46 -0.61
N GLU A 179 9.41 36.95 0.01
CA GLU A 179 9.37 35.89 1.01
C GLU A 179 9.08 36.43 2.42
N ALA A 180 9.05 37.74 2.62
CA ALA A 180 8.88 38.34 3.94
C ALA A 180 7.56 37.92 4.60
N GLN A 181 7.62 37.68 5.91
CA GLN A 181 6.45 37.36 6.74
C GLN A 181 6.24 38.43 7.81
N THR A 182 5.03 38.45 8.37
CA THR A 182 4.71 39.32 9.50
C THR A 182 5.59 38.96 10.71
N GLY A 183 6.24 39.96 11.30
CA GLY A 183 7.09 39.80 12.47
C GLY A 183 8.06 40.96 12.65
N GLN A 184 8.96 40.82 13.63
CA GLN A 184 9.96 41.84 13.92
C GLN A 184 10.96 42.01 12.78
N ILE A 185 11.44 43.24 12.63
CA ILE A 185 12.60 43.56 11.80
C ILE A 185 13.84 43.48 12.69
N ILE A 186 14.88 42.81 12.20
CA ILE A 186 16.15 42.64 12.89
C ILE A 186 17.25 43.32 12.07
N LEU A 187 18.04 44.19 12.69
CA LEU A 187 19.21 44.79 12.07
C LEU A 187 20.48 44.07 12.54
N SER A 188 21.39 43.78 11.61
CA SER A 188 22.66 43.09 11.83
C SER A 188 23.82 43.90 11.26
N ASP A 189 24.93 43.93 11.98
CA ASP A 189 26.21 44.53 11.53
C ASP A 189 27.05 43.57 10.66
N GLY A 190 26.53 42.39 10.29
CA GLY A 190 27.16 41.49 9.30
C GLY A 190 28.49 40.84 9.73
N GLU A 191 28.89 40.97 11.01
CA GLU A 191 30.11 40.37 11.54
C GLU A 191 29.93 38.88 11.89
N GLU A 192 31.03 38.13 12.11
CA GLU A 192 30.97 36.68 12.45
C GLU A 192 30.16 36.40 13.74
N LEU A 193 30.16 37.36 14.67
CA LEU A 193 29.31 37.39 15.86
C LEU A 193 28.50 38.70 15.82
N PRO A 194 27.38 38.71 15.09
CA PRO A 194 26.72 39.96 14.74
C PRO A 194 26.00 40.55 15.96
N ASN A 195 25.95 41.88 15.99
CA ASN A 195 25.09 42.62 16.90
C ASN A 195 23.68 42.72 16.32
N LEU A 196 22.71 42.06 16.97
CA LEU A 196 21.32 42.00 16.51
C LEU A 196 20.43 42.98 17.28
N ILE A 197 19.79 43.89 16.54
CA ILE A 197 18.87 44.89 17.08
C ILE A 197 17.46 44.60 16.56
N TYR A 198 16.50 44.46 17.47
CA TYR A 198 15.12 44.05 17.15
C TYR A 198 14.18 45.26 17.21
N SER A 199 13.25 45.35 16.26
CA SER A 199 12.17 46.33 16.32
C SER A 199 11.24 46.05 17.51
N GLU A 200 10.66 47.10 18.11
CA GLU A 200 9.69 46.92 19.20
C GLU A 200 8.33 46.41 18.68
N GLU A 201 7.93 46.85 17.49
CA GLU A 201 6.69 46.45 16.83
C GLU A 201 6.97 45.44 15.70
N ASP A 202 5.96 44.60 15.42
CA ASP A 202 5.98 43.70 14.27
C ASP A 202 5.59 44.46 13.00
N LEU A 203 6.35 44.26 11.92
CA LEU A 203 5.94 44.66 10.58
C LEU A 203 4.84 43.71 10.11
N VAL A 204 3.72 44.26 9.64
CA VAL A 204 2.61 43.47 9.09
C VAL A 204 2.78 43.33 7.58
N VAL A 205 3.13 42.13 7.13
CA VAL A 205 3.17 41.80 5.69
C VAL A 205 1.82 41.24 5.27
N THR A 206 1.17 41.94 4.35
CA THR A 206 -0.18 41.61 3.88
C THR A 206 -0.15 40.36 3.01
N LEU A 207 -1.00 39.38 3.36
CA LEU A 207 -1.19 38.15 2.60
C LEU A 207 -2.37 38.26 1.62
N PRO A 208 -2.44 37.37 0.61
CA PRO A 208 -3.69 37.13 -0.11
C PRO A 208 -4.83 36.83 0.86
N SER A 209 -6.02 37.32 0.57
CA SER A 209 -7.20 37.05 1.41
C SER A 209 -8.47 36.91 0.59
N VAL A 210 -9.46 36.23 1.16
CA VAL A 210 -10.81 36.11 0.60
C VAL A 210 -11.81 36.67 1.62
N GLU A 211 -12.81 37.43 1.16
CA GLU A 211 -13.86 37.96 2.06
C GLU A 211 -14.69 36.82 2.66
N THR A 212 -15.00 35.82 1.83
CA THR A 212 -15.68 34.60 2.23
C THR A 212 -15.02 33.41 1.56
N VAL A 213 -14.70 32.39 2.35
CA VAL A 213 -14.16 31.12 1.82
C VAL A 213 -15.25 30.49 0.95
N VAL A 214 -14.91 30.17 -0.30
CA VAL A 214 -15.84 29.58 -1.26
C VAL A 214 -16.23 28.19 -0.78
N ASN A 215 -17.53 27.92 -0.62
CA ASN A 215 -18.02 26.57 -0.32
C ASN A 215 -18.59 25.94 -1.60
N LYS A 216 -17.83 25.03 -2.22
CA LYS A 216 -18.23 24.33 -3.45
C LYS A 216 -18.77 22.95 -3.10
N GLU A 217 -20.08 22.89 -2.90
CA GLU A 217 -20.81 21.63 -2.74
C GLU A 217 -21.10 20.96 -4.08
N ASN A 218 -21.30 19.64 -4.03
CA ASN A 218 -21.57 18.80 -5.21
C ASN A 218 -20.54 19.03 -6.34
N ALA A 219 -19.28 19.20 -5.96
CA ALA A 219 -18.19 19.46 -6.87
C ALA A 219 -17.89 18.24 -7.74
N LYS A 220 -17.68 18.45 -9.04
CA LYS A 220 -17.26 17.40 -9.97
C LYS A 220 -15.87 17.73 -10.55
N PRO A 221 -15.03 16.73 -10.82
CA PRO A 221 -13.81 16.97 -11.59
C PRO A 221 -14.12 17.65 -12.93
N GLY A 222 -13.31 18.63 -13.31
CA GLY A 222 -13.53 19.48 -14.48
C GLY A 222 -14.39 20.72 -14.22
N ASP A 223 -15.02 20.87 -13.04
CA ASP A 223 -15.68 22.13 -12.66
C ASP A 223 -14.65 23.27 -12.63
N VAL A 224 -15.04 24.44 -13.16
CA VAL A 224 -14.28 25.68 -12.97
C VAL A 224 -14.69 26.30 -11.63
N VAL A 225 -13.70 26.64 -10.81
CA VAL A 225 -13.88 27.31 -9.52
C VAL A 225 -13.26 28.70 -9.61
N GLU A 226 -14.06 29.72 -9.32
CA GLU A 226 -13.66 31.12 -9.24
C GLU A 226 -13.52 31.53 -7.78
N ILE A 227 -12.39 32.14 -7.45
CA ILE A 227 -12.06 32.68 -6.13
C ILE A 227 -11.97 34.20 -6.24
N ASN A 228 -12.76 34.90 -5.43
CA ASN A 228 -12.74 36.36 -5.33
C ASN A 228 -12.10 36.78 -4.01
N GLY A 229 -11.18 37.74 -4.05
CA GLY A 229 -10.37 38.15 -2.89
C GLY A 229 -9.58 39.43 -3.12
N GLU A 230 -8.55 39.62 -2.30
CA GLU A 230 -7.60 40.74 -2.35
C GLU A 230 -6.17 40.20 -2.44
N ASN A 231 -5.30 40.89 -3.19
CA ASN A 231 -3.88 40.55 -3.39
C ASN A 231 -3.64 39.11 -3.88
N LEU A 232 -4.53 38.58 -4.72
CA LEU A 232 -4.44 37.22 -5.27
C LEU A 232 -3.34 37.09 -6.33
N ASP A 233 -2.84 38.19 -6.87
CA ASP A 233 -1.65 38.24 -7.74
C ASP A 233 -0.34 37.87 -7.01
N LEU A 234 -0.34 37.89 -5.68
CA LEU A 234 0.78 37.41 -4.87
C LEU A 234 0.85 35.88 -4.78
N VAL A 235 -0.21 35.16 -5.17
CA VAL A 235 -0.24 33.69 -5.08
C VAL A 235 0.78 33.08 -6.04
N ARG A 236 1.56 32.12 -5.54
CA ARG A 236 2.57 31.37 -6.32
C ARG A 236 2.18 29.91 -6.52
N GLN A 237 1.44 29.32 -5.59
CA GLN A 237 0.99 27.93 -5.66
C GLN A 237 -0.45 27.79 -5.17
N MET A 238 -1.17 26.81 -5.71
CA MET A 238 -2.47 26.40 -5.22
C MET A 238 -2.43 24.91 -4.91
N LEU A 239 -2.79 24.54 -3.69
CA LEU A 239 -2.77 23.16 -3.23
C LEU A 239 -4.20 22.67 -2.98
N MET A 240 -4.49 21.49 -3.50
CA MET A 240 -5.72 20.74 -3.28
C MET A 240 -5.72 20.09 -1.88
N PRO A 241 -6.88 19.55 -1.42
CA PRO A 241 -6.98 18.96 -0.08
C PRO A 241 -6.01 17.80 0.20
N ASP A 242 -5.59 17.08 -0.84
CA ASP A 242 -4.59 15.99 -0.76
C ASP A 242 -3.14 16.49 -0.80
N GLY A 243 -2.93 17.81 -0.86
CA GLY A 243 -1.63 18.48 -0.98
C GLY A 243 -1.06 18.53 -2.39
N THR A 244 -1.78 18.03 -3.40
CA THR A 244 -1.34 18.13 -4.79
C THR A 244 -1.47 19.56 -5.31
N GLU A 245 -0.52 19.98 -6.12
CA GLU A 245 -0.53 21.30 -6.74
C GLU A 245 -1.46 21.31 -7.96
N VAL A 246 -2.24 22.38 -8.13
CA VAL A 246 -3.14 22.58 -9.26
C VAL A 246 -2.81 23.88 -9.97
N GLU A 247 -2.88 23.85 -11.30
CA GLU A 247 -2.73 25.03 -12.14
C GLU A 247 -3.92 25.98 -11.95
N PHE A 248 -3.64 27.27 -11.86
CA PHE A 248 -4.64 28.32 -11.72
C PHE A 248 -4.29 29.51 -12.63
N THR A 249 -5.29 30.34 -12.92
CA THR A 249 -5.14 31.57 -13.70
C THR A 249 -5.57 32.75 -12.84
N VAL A 250 -4.65 33.71 -12.65
CA VAL A 250 -4.98 35.01 -12.06
C VAL A 250 -5.58 35.88 -13.17
N THR A 251 -6.88 36.13 -13.14
CA THR A 251 -7.55 36.96 -14.16
C THR A 251 -7.48 38.44 -13.82
N SER A 252 -7.37 38.78 -12.54
CA SER A 252 -7.05 40.11 -12.01
C SER A 252 -6.43 39.98 -10.62
N PRO A 253 -5.87 41.06 -10.01
CA PRO A 253 -5.37 41.02 -8.63
C PRO A 253 -6.37 40.53 -7.58
N ASN A 254 -7.67 40.48 -7.91
CA ASN A 254 -8.74 40.12 -7.00
C ASN A 254 -9.46 38.82 -7.40
N ILE A 255 -9.07 38.17 -8.51
CA ILE A 255 -9.77 36.99 -9.03
C ILE A 255 -8.78 35.93 -9.51
N ILE A 256 -8.95 34.71 -8.99
CA ILE A 256 -8.29 33.48 -9.46
C ILE A 256 -9.35 32.50 -9.98
N GLU A 257 -9.05 31.84 -11.09
CA GLU A 257 -9.82 30.70 -11.58
C GLU A 257 -8.94 29.44 -11.65
N PHE A 258 -9.50 28.28 -11.33
CA PHE A 258 -8.85 26.99 -11.52
C PHE A 258 -9.86 25.91 -11.90
N ILE A 259 -9.36 24.81 -12.47
CA ILE A 259 -10.20 23.66 -12.85
C ILE A 259 -9.96 22.54 -11.84
N LEU A 260 -11.02 21.94 -11.31
CA LEU A 260 -10.90 20.82 -10.39
C LEU A 260 -10.24 19.61 -11.09
N PRO A 261 -9.14 19.07 -10.57
CA PRO A 261 -8.45 17.94 -11.17
C PRO A 261 -9.26 16.64 -10.99
N GLU A 262 -8.92 15.61 -11.79
CA GLU A 262 -9.59 14.30 -11.78
C GLU A 262 -9.52 13.58 -10.42
N ASN A 263 -8.46 13.82 -9.64
CA ASN A 263 -8.25 13.28 -8.29
C ASN A 263 -8.78 14.20 -7.17
N ALA A 264 -9.58 15.23 -7.48
CA ALA A 264 -10.11 16.13 -6.46
C ALA A 264 -10.87 15.36 -5.36
N SER A 265 -10.61 15.75 -4.11
CA SER A 265 -11.18 15.17 -2.90
C SER A 265 -11.86 16.23 -2.03
N ASP A 266 -12.55 15.79 -0.99
CA ASP A 266 -13.15 16.71 -0.02
C ASP A 266 -12.07 17.44 0.78
N GLY A 267 -12.34 18.70 1.14
CA GLY A 267 -11.53 19.46 2.07
C GLY A 267 -11.10 20.83 1.53
N ASP A 268 -10.03 21.36 2.10
CA ASP A 268 -9.62 22.74 1.91
C ASP A 268 -8.69 22.90 0.70
N VAL A 269 -9.02 23.86 -0.16
CA VAL A 269 -8.10 24.38 -1.18
C VAL A 269 -7.38 25.57 -0.58
N VAL A 270 -6.05 25.53 -0.62
CA VAL A 270 -5.20 26.57 -0.05
C VAL A 270 -4.35 27.21 -1.14
N VAL A 271 -4.18 28.52 -1.06
CA VAL A 271 -3.19 29.26 -1.86
C VAL A 271 -1.96 29.56 -1.03
N VAL A 272 -0.81 29.64 -1.69
CA VAL A 272 0.49 29.88 -1.08
C VAL A 272 1.21 30.99 -1.86
N PRO A 273 1.46 32.17 -1.27
CA PRO A 273 2.32 33.21 -1.84
C PRO A 273 3.79 32.87 -1.63
N ALA A 274 4.71 33.71 -2.13
CA ALA A 274 6.16 33.51 -2.02
C ALA A 274 6.65 33.39 -0.56
N SER A 275 5.96 34.02 0.40
CA SER A 275 6.24 33.89 1.84
C SER A 275 5.97 32.49 2.42
N GLY A 276 5.33 31.59 1.67
CA GLY A 276 5.05 30.21 2.11
C GLY A 276 3.84 30.07 3.05
N VAL A 277 3.21 31.17 3.46
CA VAL A 277 2.06 31.14 4.38
C VAL A 277 0.80 30.65 3.68
N LYS A 278 0.21 29.56 4.16
CA LYS A 278 -0.99 28.94 3.57
C LYS A 278 -2.26 29.71 3.92
N VAL A 279 -3.06 30.04 2.90
CA VAL A 279 -4.37 30.71 3.06
C VAL A 279 -5.46 29.83 2.46
N THR A 280 -6.45 29.43 3.25
CA THR A 280 -7.61 28.66 2.76
C THR A 280 -8.55 29.57 1.96
N VAL A 281 -8.86 29.17 0.72
CA VAL A 281 -9.71 29.96 -0.20
C VAL A 281 -10.99 29.26 -0.59
N ALA A 282 -11.04 27.92 -0.52
CA ALA A 282 -12.25 27.16 -0.75
C ALA A 282 -12.35 25.90 0.11
N HIS A 283 -13.58 25.45 0.36
CA HIS A 283 -13.93 24.15 0.89
C HIS A 283 -14.67 23.35 -0.20
N LEU A 284 -14.18 22.16 -0.51
CA LEU A 284 -14.77 21.27 -1.51
C LEU A 284 -15.55 20.13 -0.85
N THR A 285 -16.76 19.88 -1.35
CA THR A 285 -17.50 18.64 -1.09
C THR A 285 -17.81 17.96 -2.43
N MET A 286 -17.12 16.86 -2.70
CA MET A 286 -17.22 16.13 -3.96
C MET A 286 -18.58 15.45 -4.09
N ALA A 287 -19.16 15.56 -5.28
CA ALA A 287 -20.40 14.91 -5.68
C ALA A 287 -20.31 13.40 -5.51
N VAL A 288 -21.39 12.82 -4.98
CA VAL A 288 -21.60 11.37 -4.90
C VAL A 288 -22.94 11.01 -5.53
N PRO A 289 -23.08 9.76 -6.03
CA PRO A 289 -24.37 9.28 -6.49
C PRO A 289 -25.42 9.34 -5.39
N THR A 290 -26.61 9.87 -5.71
CA THR A 290 -27.75 9.94 -4.79
C THR A 290 -29.04 9.54 -5.50
N ASN A 291 -30.09 9.28 -4.72
CA ASN A 291 -31.40 8.84 -5.22
C ASN A 291 -31.31 7.59 -6.13
N LEU A 292 -30.42 6.67 -5.78
CA LEU A 292 -30.14 5.48 -6.58
C LEU A 292 -31.34 4.53 -6.59
N VAL A 293 -31.68 4.07 -7.79
CA VAL A 293 -32.65 3.00 -8.02
C VAL A 293 -32.07 2.02 -9.04
N ALA A 294 -32.01 0.75 -8.67
CA ALA A 294 -31.60 -0.34 -9.55
C ALA A 294 -32.83 -1.01 -10.19
N THR A 295 -32.79 -1.24 -11.51
CA THR A 295 -33.85 -1.93 -12.25
C THR A 295 -33.22 -2.95 -13.23
N PRO A 296 -33.44 -4.26 -13.03
CA PRO A 296 -34.05 -4.89 -11.85
C PRO A 296 -33.14 -4.77 -10.62
N ALA A 297 -33.73 -4.68 -9.42
CA ALA A 297 -32.99 -4.79 -8.16
C ALA A 297 -32.93 -6.23 -7.62
N SER A 298 -33.78 -7.12 -8.11
CA SER A 298 -33.96 -8.47 -7.57
C SER A 298 -34.28 -9.47 -8.68
N GLY A 299 -34.03 -10.75 -8.41
CA GLY A 299 -34.28 -11.81 -9.40
C GLY A 299 -33.24 -11.82 -10.51
N LEU A 300 -32.04 -11.30 -10.23
CA LEU A 300 -30.97 -11.16 -11.19
C LEU A 300 -30.21 -12.48 -11.43
N ARG A 301 -29.80 -12.71 -12.67
CA ARG A 301 -28.92 -13.79 -13.11
C ARG A 301 -27.62 -13.20 -13.68
N GLY A 302 -26.58 -14.04 -13.74
CA GLY A 302 -25.35 -13.70 -14.47
C GLY A 302 -25.67 -13.35 -15.92
N GLY A 303 -25.15 -12.22 -16.39
CA GLY A 303 -25.40 -11.67 -17.73
C GLY A 303 -26.59 -10.71 -17.82
N ASP A 304 -27.39 -10.56 -16.76
CA ASP A 304 -28.49 -9.58 -16.77
C ASP A 304 -27.95 -8.14 -16.78
N GLU A 305 -28.60 -7.27 -17.53
CA GLU A 305 -28.34 -5.84 -17.49
C GLU A 305 -29.08 -5.20 -16.31
N ILE A 306 -28.35 -4.40 -15.53
CA ILE A 306 -28.88 -3.58 -14.45
C ILE A 306 -28.81 -2.13 -14.90
N VAL A 307 -29.96 -1.45 -14.89
CA VAL A 307 -30.06 0.00 -15.10
C VAL A 307 -30.13 0.68 -13.75
N LEU A 308 -29.12 1.49 -13.42
CA LEU A 308 -29.11 2.37 -12.27
C LEU A 308 -29.55 3.77 -12.69
N THR A 309 -30.56 4.32 -12.01
CA THR A 309 -30.98 5.72 -12.17
C THR A 309 -30.71 6.51 -10.89
N GLY A 310 -30.44 7.80 -11.01
CA GLY A 310 -30.10 8.65 -9.87
C GLY A 310 -29.63 10.04 -10.27
N LEU A 311 -28.81 10.65 -9.42
CA LEU A 311 -28.09 11.90 -9.67
C LEU A 311 -26.59 11.68 -9.52
N ASN A 312 -25.78 12.47 -10.21
CA ASN A 312 -24.31 12.40 -10.21
C ASN A 312 -23.74 11.01 -10.56
N LEU A 313 -24.42 10.25 -11.40
CA LEU A 313 -23.94 8.92 -11.80
C LEU A 313 -22.68 9.01 -12.69
N ASP A 314 -22.47 10.13 -13.37
CA ASP A 314 -21.30 10.42 -14.20
C ASP A 314 -19.97 10.44 -13.43
N VAL A 315 -20.01 10.55 -12.10
CA VAL A 315 -18.81 10.50 -11.26
C VAL A 315 -18.33 9.07 -10.97
N VAL A 316 -19.11 8.04 -11.33
CA VAL A 316 -18.78 6.63 -11.09
C VAL A 316 -17.76 6.13 -12.11
N THR A 317 -16.70 5.50 -11.63
CA THR A 317 -15.63 4.93 -12.46
C THR A 317 -15.72 3.41 -12.56
N SER A 318 -16.21 2.73 -11.53
CA SER A 318 -16.31 1.28 -11.51
C SER A 318 -17.30 0.80 -10.46
N LEU A 319 -17.70 -0.47 -10.56
CA LEU A 319 -18.62 -1.11 -9.66
C LEU A 319 -17.99 -2.37 -9.05
N SER A 320 -18.16 -2.56 -7.75
CA SER A 320 -17.75 -3.76 -7.04
C SER A 320 -18.99 -4.59 -6.71
N PHE A 321 -19.13 -5.74 -7.38
CA PHE A 321 -20.22 -6.67 -7.13
C PHE A 321 -19.88 -7.58 -5.95
N PRO A 322 -20.85 -7.91 -5.07
CA PRO A 322 -20.63 -8.90 -4.02
C PRO A 322 -20.28 -10.26 -4.65
N GLY A 323 -19.25 -10.93 -4.12
CA GLY A 323 -18.76 -12.22 -4.63
C GLY A 323 -17.85 -12.12 -5.86
N VAL A 324 -17.60 -10.92 -6.41
CA VAL A 324 -16.71 -10.70 -7.56
C VAL A 324 -15.45 -9.97 -7.10
N ALA A 325 -14.28 -10.55 -7.37
CA ALA A 325 -13.00 -9.99 -6.93
C ALA A 325 -12.60 -8.72 -7.71
N GLU A 326 -12.88 -8.69 -9.01
CA GLU A 326 -12.49 -7.61 -9.91
C GLU A 326 -13.61 -6.57 -10.06
N ASN A 327 -13.23 -5.30 -10.16
CA ASN A 327 -14.17 -4.22 -10.41
C ASN A 327 -14.70 -4.25 -11.86
N VAL A 328 -15.99 -4.01 -12.02
CA VAL A 328 -16.69 -3.97 -13.31
C VAL A 328 -16.84 -2.53 -13.78
N GLN A 329 -16.57 -2.27 -15.05
CA GLN A 329 -16.79 -0.95 -15.64
C GLN A 329 -18.25 -0.78 -16.07
N PRO A 330 -18.82 0.45 -15.98
CA PRO A 330 -20.12 0.73 -16.58
C PRO A 330 -20.13 0.44 -18.08
N ALA A 331 -21.21 -0.15 -18.59
CA ALA A 331 -21.45 -0.33 -20.02
C ALA A 331 -21.97 0.97 -20.67
N PHE A 332 -22.76 1.74 -19.92
CA PHE A 332 -23.21 3.09 -20.27
C PHE A 332 -23.15 3.98 -19.03
N LEU A 333 -22.84 5.26 -19.24
CA LEU A 333 -22.70 6.24 -18.17
C LEU A 333 -23.17 7.63 -18.60
N SER A 334 -24.01 8.23 -17.77
CA SER A 334 -24.46 9.61 -17.86
C SER A 334 -24.70 10.15 -16.44
N GLU A 335 -25.03 11.43 -16.31
CA GLU A 335 -25.31 12.04 -15.00
C GLU A 335 -26.49 11.41 -14.25
N LYS A 336 -27.46 10.82 -14.97
CA LYS A 336 -28.72 10.31 -14.40
C LYS A 336 -28.97 8.83 -14.61
N GLU A 337 -28.14 8.18 -15.41
CA GLU A 337 -28.31 6.78 -15.79
C GLU A 337 -26.95 6.12 -15.98
N LEU A 338 -26.81 4.90 -15.45
CA LEU A 338 -25.66 4.02 -15.57
C LEU A 338 -26.18 2.61 -15.87
N THR A 339 -25.65 1.94 -16.89
CA THR A 339 -25.94 0.52 -17.13
C THR A 339 -24.72 -0.35 -16.88
N VAL A 340 -24.94 -1.55 -16.35
CA VAL A 340 -23.88 -2.52 -16.06
C VAL A 340 -24.43 -3.93 -16.27
N VAL A 341 -23.57 -4.83 -16.75
CA VAL A 341 -23.91 -6.26 -16.87
C VAL A 341 -23.45 -6.99 -15.60
N MET A 342 -24.35 -7.75 -14.99
CA MET A 342 -24.05 -8.52 -13.78
C MET A 342 -23.12 -9.70 -14.09
N PRO A 343 -21.95 -9.83 -13.44
CA PRO A 343 -21.06 -10.99 -13.62
C PRO A 343 -21.70 -12.30 -13.12
N GLU A 344 -21.30 -13.44 -13.70
CA GLU A 344 -21.83 -14.77 -13.31
C GLU A 344 -21.57 -15.13 -11.84
N ALA A 345 -20.42 -14.70 -11.30
CA ALA A 345 -20.04 -14.95 -9.91
C ALA A 345 -20.70 -13.98 -8.91
N ALA A 346 -21.49 -13.00 -9.37
CA ALA A 346 -22.10 -12.01 -8.49
C ALA A 346 -23.19 -12.62 -7.61
N GLN A 347 -23.23 -12.16 -6.36
CA GLN A 347 -24.11 -12.67 -5.30
C GLN A 347 -25.18 -11.63 -4.91
N SER A 348 -26.12 -11.99 -4.05
CA SER A 348 -26.97 -10.97 -3.40
C SER A 348 -26.13 -10.12 -2.44
N GLY A 349 -26.43 -8.82 -2.36
CA GLY A 349 -25.78 -7.93 -1.41
C GLY A 349 -25.63 -6.49 -1.92
N SER A 350 -24.66 -5.79 -1.36
CA SER A 350 -24.36 -4.40 -1.70
C SER A 350 -23.50 -4.32 -2.97
N LEU A 351 -24.08 -3.79 -4.05
CA LEU A 351 -23.35 -3.30 -5.21
C LEU A 351 -22.74 -1.94 -4.86
N ILE A 352 -21.41 -1.85 -4.88
CA ILE A 352 -20.67 -0.63 -4.55
C ILE A 352 -20.33 0.12 -5.84
N LEU A 353 -20.64 1.41 -5.89
CA LEU A 353 -20.27 2.35 -6.94
C LEU A 353 -19.06 3.15 -6.45
N ASN A 354 -17.93 3.01 -7.13
CA ASN A 354 -16.68 3.72 -6.82
C ASN A 354 -16.62 5.03 -7.63
N THR A 355 -16.44 6.17 -6.99
CA THR A 355 -16.39 7.49 -7.65
C THR A 355 -14.95 7.94 -7.95
N LYS A 356 -14.79 8.91 -8.86
CA LYS A 356 -13.50 9.56 -9.16
C LYS A 356 -12.81 10.15 -7.93
N SER A 357 -13.60 10.70 -7.00
CA SER A 357 -13.12 11.26 -5.73
C SER A 357 -12.71 10.21 -4.69
N GLY A 358 -12.75 8.91 -5.04
CA GLY A 358 -12.43 7.81 -4.13
C GLY A 358 -13.54 7.46 -3.12
N LYS A 359 -14.69 8.15 -3.18
CA LYS A 359 -15.85 7.81 -2.35
C LYS A 359 -16.58 6.59 -2.89
N GLN A 360 -17.33 5.94 -2.02
CA GLN A 360 -18.13 4.76 -2.34
C GLN A 360 -19.58 4.96 -1.93
N VAL A 361 -20.49 4.57 -2.81
CA VAL A 361 -21.94 4.54 -2.53
C VAL A 361 -22.46 3.15 -2.84
N SER A 362 -23.33 2.59 -2.00
CA SER A 362 -23.87 1.24 -2.19
C SER A 362 -25.36 1.22 -2.48
N ILE A 363 -25.79 0.27 -3.31
CA ILE A 363 -27.20 -0.10 -3.49
C ILE A 363 -27.35 -1.62 -3.33
N VAL A 364 -28.48 -2.09 -2.82
CA VAL A 364 -28.74 -3.52 -2.63
C VAL A 364 -29.26 -4.13 -3.95
N ILE A 365 -28.71 -5.29 -4.30
CA ILE A 365 -29.17 -6.14 -5.40
C ILE A 365 -29.38 -7.57 -4.89
N GLU A 366 -30.33 -8.31 -5.47
CA GLU A 366 -30.64 -9.68 -5.11
C GLU A 366 -30.64 -10.61 -6.31
N THR A 367 -29.90 -11.73 -6.19
CA THR A 367 -29.91 -12.79 -7.20
C THR A 367 -31.22 -13.57 -7.17
N LEU A 368 -31.55 -14.16 -8.32
CA LEU A 368 -32.62 -15.13 -8.40
C LEU A 368 -32.23 -16.41 -7.66
N LYS A 369 -33.11 -16.89 -6.77
CA LYS A 369 -32.87 -18.10 -5.97
C LYS A 369 -33.60 -19.32 -6.55
N PRO A 370 -33.00 -20.52 -6.48
CA PRO A 370 -33.73 -21.76 -6.69
C PRO A 370 -34.79 -21.95 -5.61
N LEU A 371 -35.93 -22.52 -5.99
CA LEU A 371 -37.01 -22.88 -5.07
C LEU A 371 -37.39 -24.34 -5.30
N VAL A 372 -37.28 -25.16 -4.26
CA VAL A 372 -37.78 -26.54 -4.29
C VAL A 372 -39.28 -26.55 -4.03
N GLY A 373 -40.04 -27.12 -4.96
CA GLY A 373 -41.47 -27.35 -4.81
C GLY A 373 -41.80 -28.74 -4.25
N SER A 374 -41.16 -29.79 -4.77
CA SER A 374 -41.40 -31.16 -4.31
C SER A 374 -40.27 -32.14 -4.66
N TYR A 375 -40.26 -33.26 -3.95
CA TYR A 375 -39.38 -34.41 -4.17
C TYR A 375 -40.17 -35.57 -4.77
N ASN A 376 -39.61 -36.22 -5.79
CA ASN A 376 -40.16 -37.44 -6.35
C ASN A 376 -39.07 -38.54 -6.43
N PRO A 377 -39.17 -39.60 -5.62
CA PRO A 377 -40.15 -39.82 -4.55
C PRO A 377 -39.94 -38.90 -3.33
N SER A 378 -40.98 -38.72 -2.49
CA SER A 378 -40.90 -37.89 -1.27
C SER A 378 -40.18 -38.56 -0.09
N SER A 379 -40.04 -39.89 -0.16
CA SER A 379 -39.17 -40.70 0.68
C SER A 379 -38.37 -41.60 -0.24
N ILE A 380 -37.06 -41.58 -0.14
CA ILE A 380 -36.17 -42.25 -1.10
C ILE A 380 -35.13 -43.13 -0.37
N PRO A 381 -34.86 -44.34 -0.86
CA PRO A 381 -33.71 -45.11 -0.39
C PRO A 381 -32.39 -44.39 -0.71
N ALA A 382 -31.43 -44.45 0.20
CA ALA A 382 -30.07 -43.98 -0.09
C ALA A 382 -29.48 -44.76 -1.28
N GLY A 383 -28.75 -44.08 -2.17
CA GLY A 383 -28.20 -44.66 -3.40
C GLY A 383 -29.06 -44.49 -4.66
N GLU A 384 -30.33 -44.11 -4.51
CA GLU A 384 -31.26 -43.96 -5.63
C GLU A 384 -31.22 -42.55 -6.23
N SER A 385 -31.72 -42.43 -7.45
CA SER A 385 -31.86 -41.13 -8.13
C SER A 385 -33.11 -40.39 -7.66
N LEU A 386 -32.91 -39.18 -7.15
CA LEU A 386 -33.96 -38.25 -6.74
C LEU A 386 -34.26 -37.25 -7.84
N LEU A 387 -35.55 -37.05 -8.16
CA LEU A 387 -36.01 -35.94 -8.97
C LEU A 387 -36.55 -34.81 -8.08
N ILE A 388 -35.91 -33.65 -8.13
CA ILE A 388 -36.31 -32.42 -7.45
C ILE A 388 -37.10 -31.58 -8.45
N ASN A 389 -38.35 -31.23 -8.14
CA ASN A 389 -39.17 -30.33 -8.94
C ASN A 389 -39.23 -28.95 -8.27
N GLY A 390 -39.15 -27.88 -9.05
CA GLY A 390 -39.02 -26.53 -8.51
C GLY A 390 -39.00 -25.42 -9.55
N GLN A 391 -38.29 -24.34 -9.20
CA GLN A 391 -38.04 -23.18 -10.05
C GLN A 391 -36.55 -22.80 -9.93
N ASN A 392 -36.00 -22.25 -11.01
CA ASN A 392 -34.60 -21.80 -11.12
C ASN A 392 -33.56 -22.86 -10.72
N LEU A 393 -33.89 -24.15 -10.90
CA LEU A 393 -32.99 -25.25 -10.55
C LEU A 393 -31.79 -25.37 -11.50
N ASP A 394 -31.81 -24.65 -12.63
CA ASP A 394 -30.68 -24.46 -13.54
C ASP A 394 -29.51 -23.71 -12.89
N LEU A 395 -29.75 -22.99 -11.79
CA LEU A 395 -28.72 -22.24 -11.06
C LEU A 395 -27.90 -23.10 -10.09
N VAL A 396 -28.30 -24.36 -9.87
CA VAL A 396 -27.70 -25.26 -8.86
C VAL A 396 -26.50 -25.99 -9.45
N ALA A 397 -25.35 -25.87 -8.77
CA ALA A 397 -24.10 -26.56 -9.10
C ALA A 397 -23.91 -27.86 -8.31
N SER A 398 -24.41 -27.92 -7.08
CA SER A 398 -24.39 -29.13 -6.25
C SER A 398 -25.50 -29.15 -5.21
N VAL A 399 -25.81 -30.33 -4.70
CA VAL A 399 -26.77 -30.54 -3.61
C VAL A 399 -26.04 -31.17 -2.43
N THR A 400 -26.16 -30.57 -1.26
CA THR A 400 -25.67 -31.12 0.01
C THR A 400 -26.84 -31.73 0.77
N PHE A 401 -26.74 -33.02 1.06
CA PHE A 401 -27.72 -33.78 1.84
C PHE A 401 -27.40 -33.74 3.34
N GLY A 402 -28.36 -34.15 4.17
CA GLY A 402 -28.13 -34.40 5.59
C GLY A 402 -26.95 -35.36 5.80
N GLY A 403 -26.17 -35.15 6.86
CA GLY A 403 -24.89 -35.85 7.06
C GLY A 403 -23.71 -35.23 6.29
N GLY A 404 -23.90 -34.08 5.63
CA GLY A 404 -22.82 -33.29 5.01
C GLY A 404 -22.33 -33.80 3.65
N GLN A 405 -23.11 -34.65 3.00
CA GLN A 405 -22.73 -35.29 1.74
C GLN A 405 -23.10 -34.40 0.55
N THR A 406 -22.11 -33.94 -0.21
CA THR A 406 -22.33 -33.05 -1.37
C THR A 406 -22.15 -33.79 -2.69
N VAL A 407 -23.13 -33.63 -3.59
CA VAL A 407 -23.14 -34.23 -4.93
C VAL A 407 -23.21 -33.12 -5.97
N ALA A 408 -22.22 -33.08 -6.87
CA ALA A 408 -22.24 -32.18 -8.01
C ALA A 408 -23.40 -32.53 -8.97
N VAL A 409 -24.02 -31.51 -9.54
CA VAL A 409 -25.11 -31.67 -10.50
C VAL A 409 -24.88 -30.77 -11.70
N SER A 410 -25.38 -31.19 -12.85
CA SER A 410 -25.44 -30.37 -14.05
C SER A 410 -26.90 -30.27 -14.48
N SER A 411 -27.63 -29.28 -13.94
CA SER A 411 -29.00 -28.99 -14.39
C SER A 411 -28.98 -28.03 -15.57
N SER A 412 -29.67 -28.38 -16.65
CA SER A 412 -30.05 -27.44 -17.71
C SER A 412 -31.51 -26.99 -17.62
N SER A 413 -32.27 -27.52 -16.66
CA SER A 413 -33.71 -27.26 -16.52
C SER A 413 -34.00 -26.41 -15.30
N ALA A 414 -34.74 -25.33 -15.51
CA ALA A 414 -35.20 -24.47 -14.42
C ALA A 414 -36.25 -25.14 -13.51
N SER A 415 -36.96 -26.15 -14.02
CA SER A 415 -38.08 -26.76 -13.29
C SER A 415 -37.77 -28.10 -12.64
N GLN A 416 -36.68 -28.76 -13.06
CA GLN A 416 -36.34 -30.11 -12.62
C GLN A 416 -34.84 -30.30 -12.48
N LEU A 417 -34.43 -31.01 -11.43
CA LEU A 417 -33.05 -31.40 -11.19
C LEU A 417 -33.00 -32.87 -10.76
N SER A 418 -32.19 -33.68 -11.43
CA SER A 418 -31.94 -35.07 -11.04
C SER A 418 -30.62 -35.15 -10.30
N VAL A 419 -30.61 -35.84 -9.15
CA VAL A 419 -29.42 -36.01 -8.32
C VAL A 419 -29.41 -37.39 -7.69
N SER A 420 -28.26 -38.06 -7.66
CA SER A 420 -28.10 -39.32 -6.94
C SER A 420 -27.97 -39.06 -5.46
N VAL A 421 -28.77 -39.73 -4.63
CA VAL A 421 -28.69 -39.61 -3.17
C VAL A 421 -27.52 -40.45 -2.66
N PRO A 422 -26.52 -39.88 -1.96
CA PRO A 422 -25.39 -40.66 -1.42
C PRO A 422 -25.83 -41.74 -0.44
N MET A 423 -25.09 -42.86 -0.39
CA MET A 423 -25.36 -43.97 0.54
C MET A 423 -25.30 -43.57 2.01
N GLU A 424 -24.49 -42.56 2.35
CA GLU A 424 -24.31 -42.06 3.71
C GLU A 424 -25.27 -40.91 4.07
N ALA A 425 -26.08 -40.44 3.10
CA ALA A 425 -26.98 -39.33 3.34
C ALA A 425 -27.99 -39.62 4.46
N GLU A 426 -28.30 -38.60 5.25
CA GLU A 426 -29.23 -38.66 6.36
C GLU A 426 -30.51 -37.85 6.07
N THR A 427 -31.60 -38.25 6.72
CA THR A 427 -32.86 -37.48 6.67
C THR A 427 -32.63 -36.09 7.25
N GLY A 428 -33.04 -35.06 6.52
CA GLY A 428 -32.89 -33.67 6.93
C GLY A 428 -33.11 -32.68 5.79
N ASN A 429 -32.94 -31.39 6.08
CA ASN A 429 -32.95 -30.33 5.07
C ASN A 429 -31.79 -30.55 4.10
N ILE A 430 -32.03 -30.27 2.82
CA ILE A 430 -30.99 -30.27 1.80
C ILE A 430 -30.57 -28.83 1.51
N VAL A 431 -29.32 -28.63 1.14
CA VAL A 431 -28.78 -27.33 0.74
C VAL A 431 -28.45 -27.37 -0.74
N LEU A 432 -29.01 -26.44 -1.50
CA LEU A 432 -28.68 -26.22 -2.89
C LEU A 432 -27.52 -25.21 -2.97
N ASN A 433 -26.37 -25.65 -3.49
CA ASN A 433 -25.23 -24.77 -3.71
C ASN A 433 -25.26 -24.28 -5.16
N MET A 434 -25.35 -22.97 -5.35
CA MET A 434 -25.48 -22.32 -6.65
C MET A 434 -24.11 -22.13 -7.33
N TYR A 435 -24.09 -21.96 -8.66
CA TYR A 435 -22.86 -21.71 -9.42
C TYR A 435 -22.13 -20.43 -8.99
N ASN A 436 -22.85 -19.40 -8.53
CA ASN A 436 -22.26 -18.16 -8.04
C ASN A 436 -21.76 -18.26 -6.58
N GLY A 437 -21.80 -19.46 -5.97
CA GLY A 437 -21.33 -19.72 -4.62
C GLY A 437 -22.35 -19.46 -3.50
N GLU A 438 -23.54 -18.96 -3.82
CA GLU A 438 -24.61 -18.81 -2.82
C GLU A 438 -25.28 -20.14 -2.49
N THR A 439 -25.91 -20.23 -1.33
CA THR A 439 -26.58 -21.44 -0.87
C THR A 439 -28.04 -21.18 -0.51
N VAL A 440 -28.92 -22.11 -0.82
CA VAL A 440 -30.34 -22.07 -0.44
C VAL A 440 -30.70 -23.34 0.30
N GLU A 441 -31.25 -23.21 1.51
CA GLU A 441 -31.80 -24.33 2.25
C GLU A 441 -33.20 -24.67 1.72
N ALA A 442 -33.41 -25.96 1.44
CA ALA A 442 -34.67 -26.50 0.94
C ALA A 442 -35.33 -27.43 1.98
N PRO A 443 -36.63 -27.75 1.84
CA PRO A 443 -37.36 -28.57 2.80
C PRO A 443 -36.71 -29.94 3.05
N SER A 444 -36.98 -30.53 4.22
CA SER A 444 -36.41 -31.84 4.58
C SER A 444 -36.78 -32.96 3.59
N LEU A 445 -35.80 -33.77 3.20
CA LEU A 445 -35.98 -35.01 2.45
C LEU A 445 -35.92 -36.21 3.42
N THR A 446 -36.89 -37.14 3.29
CA THR A 446 -36.85 -38.41 4.03
C THR A 446 -35.99 -39.42 3.28
N ILE A 447 -34.91 -39.88 3.91
CA ILE A 447 -33.99 -40.87 3.36
C ILE A 447 -34.06 -42.15 4.19
N THR A 448 -34.35 -43.26 3.53
CA THR A 448 -34.37 -44.58 4.15
C THR A 448 -33.08 -45.32 3.84
N LYS A 449 -32.34 -45.75 4.88
CA LYS A 449 -31.16 -46.59 4.69
C LYS A 449 -31.59 -48.03 4.39
N PRO A 450 -30.93 -48.73 3.44
CA PRO A 450 -31.20 -50.13 3.20
C PRO A 450 -31.04 -50.96 4.48
N GLN A 451 -31.96 -51.91 4.70
CA GLN A 451 -31.90 -52.79 5.88
C GLN A 451 -31.06 -54.05 5.63
N CYS A 452 -30.89 -54.46 4.37
CA CYS A 452 -30.01 -55.53 3.93
C CYS A 452 -28.57 -55.04 3.77
N CYS A 453 -27.63 -55.97 3.55
CA CYS A 453 -26.25 -55.66 3.23
C CYS A 453 -26.16 -54.89 1.91
N TYR A 454 -25.42 -53.79 1.90
CA TYR A 454 -25.24 -52.94 0.72
C TYR A 454 -23.80 -52.44 0.61
N VAL A 455 -23.36 -52.20 -0.62
CA VAL A 455 -22.05 -51.63 -0.96
C VAL A 455 -22.07 -50.12 -0.69
N MET A 456 -21.09 -49.62 0.10
CA MET A 456 -20.93 -48.20 0.42
C MET A 456 -20.22 -47.43 -0.70
N ASN A 457 -19.28 -48.07 -1.39
CA ASN A 457 -18.58 -47.50 -2.53
C ASN A 457 -18.35 -48.57 -3.61
N LEU A 458 -18.92 -48.37 -4.79
CA LEU A 458 -18.82 -49.30 -5.91
C LEU A 458 -17.68 -48.83 -6.85
N PRO A 459 -16.69 -49.67 -7.16
CA PRO A 459 -15.62 -49.31 -8.10
C PRO A 459 -16.17 -49.18 -9.52
N GLU A 460 -15.63 -48.24 -10.30
CA GLU A 460 -16.02 -48.05 -11.71
C GLU A 460 -15.62 -49.26 -12.58
N LYS A 461 -14.44 -49.85 -12.32
CA LYS A 461 -13.89 -50.97 -13.08
C LYS A 461 -13.21 -51.97 -12.17
N VAL A 462 -13.31 -53.25 -12.53
CA VAL A 462 -12.67 -54.35 -11.81
C VAL A 462 -11.89 -55.22 -12.78
N ASP A 463 -10.65 -55.57 -12.47
CA ASP A 463 -9.84 -56.45 -13.32
C ASP A 463 -10.32 -57.91 -13.25
N ALA A 464 -10.44 -58.56 -14.41
CA ALA A 464 -10.81 -59.95 -14.52
C ALA A 464 -9.78 -60.86 -13.80
N GLY A 465 -10.27 -61.75 -12.92
CA GLY A 465 -9.43 -62.64 -12.11
C GLY A 465 -8.89 -62.03 -10.81
N ALA A 466 -9.16 -60.76 -10.52
CA ALA A 466 -8.82 -60.13 -9.25
C ALA A 466 -9.86 -60.47 -8.14
N LEU A 467 -9.42 -60.38 -6.88
CA LEU A 467 -10.31 -60.39 -5.72
C LEU A 467 -10.98 -59.01 -5.61
N LEU A 468 -12.30 -58.96 -5.75
CA LEU A 468 -13.06 -57.71 -5.65
C LEU A 468 -13.25 -57.33 -4.18
N GLU A 469 -12.61 -56.25 -3.74
CA GLU A 469 -12.77 -55.71 -2.40
C GLU A 469 -13.77 -54.55 -2.38
N LEU A 470 -14.80 -54.66 -1.53
CA LEU A 470 -15.85 -53.67 -1.37
C LEU A 470 -16.03 -53.34 0.11
N GLU A 471 -16.27 -52.06 0.41
CA GLU A 471 -16.78 -51.63 1.71
C GLU A 471 -18.30 -51.81 1.72
N VAL A 472 -18.83 -52.53 2.71
CA VAL A 472 -20.26 -52.82 2.86
C VAL A 472 -20.79 -52.44 4.24
N ALA A 473 -22.05 -52.02 4.27
CA ALA A 473 -22.81 -51.80 5.51
C ALA A 473 -23.83 -52.94 5.71
N ASN A 474 -24.22 -53.20 6.96
CA ASN A 474 -25.06 -54.33 7.35
C ASN A 474 -24.53 -55.72 6.90
N GLY A 475 -23.20 -55.87 6.83
CA GLY A 475 -22.56 -57.10 6.39
C GLY A 475 -22.91 -58.32 7.24
N ASP A 476 -23.26 -58.12 8.51
CA ASP A 476 -23.75 -59.16 9.43
C ASP A 476 -25.00 -59.90 8.91
N LYS A 477 -25.74 -59.30 7.98
CA LYS A 477 -26.95 -59.88 7.39
C LYS A 477 -26.69 -60.60 6.07
N LEU A 478 -25.51 -60.46 5.47
CA LEU A 478 -25.16 -61.04 4.18
C LEU A 478 -25.09 -62.57 4.28
N THR A 479 -25.86 -63.25 3.44
CA THR A 479 -25.92 -64.72 3.42
C THR A 479 -25.32 -65.30 2.14
N GLN A 480 -25.35 -64.55 1.04
CA GLN A 480 -24.91 -65.03 -0.28
C GLN A 480 -24.50 -63.85 -1.18
N VAL A 481 -23.53 -64.08 -2.06
CA VAL A 481 -23.13 -63.15 -3.12
C VAL A 481 -23.26 -63.87 -4.46
N ASN A 482 -23.91 -63.25 -5.44
CA ASN A 482 -24.04 -63.76 -6.80
C ASN A 482 -23.38 -62.81 -7.80
N VAL A 483 -22.77 -63.37 -8.84
CA VAL A 483 -22.28 -62.65 -10.01
C VAL A 483 -22.95 -63.25 -11.24
N ASN A 484 -23.68 -62.44 -12.01
CA ASN A 484 -24.49 -62.89 -13.16
C ASN A 484 -25.45 -64.05 -12.80
N GLY A 485 -26.01 -64.01 -11.60
CA GLY A 485 -26.92 -65.04 -11.06
C GLY A 485 -26.23 -66.31 -10.54
N SER A 486 -24.90 -66.44 -10.70
CA SER A 486 -24.13 -67.57 -10.17
C SER A 486 -23.55 -67.24 -8.79
N GLN A 487 -23.72 -68.12 -7.82
CA GLN A 487 -23.18 -67.93 -6.47
C GLN A 487 -21.65 -68.00 -6.47
N VAL A 488 -21.00 -67.03 -5.82
CA VAL A 488 -19.55 -66.93 -5.70
C VAL A 488 -19.10 -67.04 -4.24
N GLN A 489 -17.82 -67.39 -4.04
CA GLN A 489 -17.21 -67.38 -2.72
C GLN A 489 -16.91 -65.94 -2.30
N PHE A 490 -17.19 -65.60 -1.04
CA PHE A 490 -16.87 -64.31 -0.46
C PHE A 490 -16.30 -64.47 0.95
N ILE A 491 -15.51 -63.48 1.36
CA ILE A 491 -15.01 -63.33 2.73
C ILE A 491 -15.45 -61.95 3.20
N LEU A 492 -16.21 -61.91 4.29
CA LEU A 492 -16.54 -60.67 4.98
C LEU A 492 -15.69 -60.56 6.24
N ARG A 493 -14.93 -59.48 6.37
CA ARG A 493 -14.17 -59.16 7.58
C ARG A 493 -14.42 -57.71 7.96
N ASP A 494 -15.00 -57.51 9.14
CA ASP A 494 -15.50 -56.21 9.59
C ASP A 494 -16.50 -55.65 8.55
N SER A 495 -16.19 -54.52 7.91
CA SER A 495 -16.99 -53.94 6.82
C SER A 495 -16.45 -54.26 5.42
N LYS A 496 -15.37 -55.04 5.30
CA LYS A 496 -14.74 -55.37 4.01
C LYS A 496 -15.24 -56.69 3.47
N LEU A 497 -15.95 -56.63 2.34
CA LEU A 497 -16.40 -57.76 1.55
C LEU A 497 -15.41 -58.03 0.43
N MET A 498 -14.76 -59.19 0.46
CA MET A 498 -13.87 -59.68 -0.58
C MET A 498 -14.58 -60.77 -1.38
N ILE A 499 -14.70 -60.62 -2.69
CA ILE A 499 -15.46 -61.51 -3.57
C ILE A 499 -14.51 -62.12 -4.60
N SER A 500 -14.52 -63.45 -4.72
CA SER A 500 -13.80 -64.12 -5.80
C SER A 500 -14.64 -64.08 -7.08
N LEU A 501 -14.24 -63.24 -8.04
CA LEU A 501 -14.93 -63.15 -9.33
C LEU A 501 -14.65 -64.43 -10.17
N PRO A 502 -15.65 -65.00 -10.88
CA PRO A 502 -15.43 -66.13 -11.77
C PRO A 502 -14.53 -65.71 -12.95
N ALA A 503 -13.53 -66.53 -13.27
CA ALA A 503 -12.48 -66.24 -14.26
C ALA A 503 -12.99 -65.90 -15.67
N GLU A 504 -14.18 -66.36 -16.04
CA GLU A 504 -14.80 -66.14 -17.35
C GLU A 504 -15.68 -64.88 -17.41
N THR A 505 -15.85 -64.15 -16.30
CA THR A 505 -16.72 -62.97 -16.25
C THR A 505 -15.98 -61.75 -16.80
N VAL A 506 -16.35 -61.30 -18.00
CA VAL A 506 -15.78 -60.12 -18.66
C VAL A 506 -16.93 -59.30 -19.25
N GLY A 507 -16.83 -57.97 -19.17
CA GLY A 507 -17.87 -57.03 -19.58
C GLY A 507 -18.79 -56.64 -18.42
N GLU A 508 -19.99 -56.17 -18.75
CA GLU A 508 -21.01 -55.83 -17.75
C GLU A 508 -21.43 -57.08 -16.97
N ALA A 509 -21.32 -57.00 -15.64
CA ALA A 509 -21.73 -58.06 -14.73
C ALA A 509 -22.65 -57.52 -13.64
N THR A 510 -23.66 -58.33 -13.30
CA THR A 510 -24.56 -58.03 -12.19
C THR A 510 -24.04 -58.68 -10.91
N LEU A 511 -23.60 -57.86 -9.95
CA LEU A 511 -23.24 -58.28 -8.60
C LEU A 511 -24.48 -58.16 -7.70
N GLU A 512 -24.95 -59.27 -7.15
CA GLU A 512 -26.08 -59.29 -6.20
C GLU A 512 -25.60 -59.70 -4.80
N LEU A 513 -25.88 -58.85 -3.82
CA LEU A 513 -25.71 -59.14 -2.40
C LEU A 513 -27.04 -59.62 -1.82
N VAL A 514 -27.11 -60.90 -1.44
CA VAL A 514 -28.29 -61.51 -0.82
C VAL A 514 -28.10 -61.55 0.69
N SER A 515 -29.02 -60.93 1.41
CA SER A 515 -29.07 -60.89 2.86
C SER A 515 -30.27 -61.67 3.40
N SER A 516 -30.24 -61.98 4.69
CA SER A 516 -31.34 -62.65 5.40
C SER A 516 -32.70 -61.92 5.33
N ASN A 517 -32.71 -60.63 4.99
CA ASN A 517 -33.88 -59.77 4.95
C ASN A 517 -34.13 -59.07 3.60
N GLY A 518 -33.42 -59.48 2.53
CA GLY A 518 -33.58 -58.92 1.18
C GLY A 518 -32.30 -59.05 0.33
N SER A 519 -32.34 -58.64 -0.93
CA SER A 519 -31.14 -58.56 -1.79
C SER A 519 -31.03 -57.20 -2.49
N ILE A 520 -29.81 -56.81 -2.87
CA ILE A 520 -29.52 -55.62 -3.69
C ILE A 520 -28.56 -56.01 -4.80
N SER A 521 -28.82 -55.54 -6.01
CA SER A 521 -28.00 -55.79 -7.21
C SER A 521 -27.33 -54.52 -7.71
N TYR A 522 -26.09 -54.66 -8.16
CA TYR A 522 -25.23 -53.62 -8.71
C TYR A 522 -24.75 -54.05 -10.10
N GLN A 523 -24.54 -53.09 -11.01
CA GLN A 523 -23.82 -53.34 -12.26
C GLN A 523 -22.35 -52.95 -12.07
N ILE A 524 -21.44 -53.84 -12.43
CA ILE A 524 -20.00 -53.60 -12.42
C ILE A 524 -19.42 -53.92 -13.80
N GLU A 525 -18.44 -53.14 -14.25
CA GLU A 525 -17.70 -53.43 -15.47
C GLU A 525 -16.44 -54.22 -15.10
N ILE A 526 -16.35 -55.46 -15.59
CA ILE A 526 -15.17 -56.31 -15.41
C ILE A 526 -14.33 -56.26 -16.68
N VAL A 527 -13.11 -55.74 -16.57
CA VAL A 527 -12.20 -55.49 -17.70
C VAL A 527 -11.02 -56.46 -17.72
N GLY A 528 -10.57 -56.83 -18.91
CA GLY A 528 -9.49 -57.79 -19.12
C GLY A 528 -9.99 -59.17 -19.55
N SER A 529 -9.06 -60.08 -19.86
CA SER A 529 -9.37 -61.47 -20.17
C SER A 529 -8.31 -62.36 -19.55
N MET A 530 -8.69 -63.42 -18.83
CA MET A 530 -7.75 -64.47 -18.50
C MET A 530 -7.46 -65.26 -19.77
N GLY A 531 -6.34 -64.97 -20.43
CA GLY A 531 -5.86 -65.78 -21.55
C GLY A 531 -5.64 -67.23 -21.12
N THR A 532 -5.84 -68.19 -22.01
CA THR A 532 -5.43 -69.57 -21.76
C THR A 532 -3.90 -69.61 -21.76
N LEU A 533 -3.27 -70.05 -20.67
CA LEU A 533 -1.82 -70.24 -20.61
C LEU A 533 -1.44 -71.38 -21.57
N ILE A 534 -0.76 -71.04 -22.66
CA ILE A 534 -0.32 -71.99 -23.68
C ILE A 534 1.19 -72.24 -23.67
N TYR A 535 1.93 -71.44 -22.91
CA TYR A 535 3.36 -71.56 -22.69
C TYR A 535 3.69 -71.11 -21.25
N GLU A 536 4.66 -71.75 -20.62
CA GLU A 536 5.14 -71.39 -19.29
C GLU A 536 6.65 -71.16 -19.39
N GLY A 537 7.08 -69.94 -19.06
CA GLY A 537 8.48 -69.53 -19.02
C GLY A 537 9.14 -69.83 -17.67
N PRO A 538 10.25 -69.16 -17.32
CA PRO A 538 10.92 -68.09 -18.08
C PRO A 538 11.83 -68.64 -19.19
N LEU A 539 11.85 -67.97 -20.35
CA LEU A 539 12.80 -68.23 -21.43
C LEU A 539 13.49 -66.94 -21.90
N ALA A 540 14.76 -66.80 -21.54
CA ALA A 540 15.60 -65.73 -22.05
C ALA A 540 15.90 -65.94 -23.54
N THR A 541 15.46 -65.01 -24.38
CA THR A 541 15.60 -65.10 -25.85
C THR A 541 17.05 -64.94 -26.32
N GLY A 542 17.88 -64.23 -25.54
CA GLY A 542 19.27 -63.90 -25.90
C GLY A 542 19.32 -63.02 -27.14
N SER A 543 20.27 -63.26 -28.05
CA SER A 543 20.33 -62.61 -29.37
C SER A 543 19.80 -63.55 -30.44
N TRP A 544 18.48 -63.85 -30.41
CA TRP A 544 17.83 -64.84 -31.29
C TRP A 544 18.28 -66.29 -31.08
N ALA A 545 18.90 -66.59 -29.94
CA ALA A 545 19.48 -67.90 -29.65
C ALA A 545 18.43 -68.92 -29.22
N ASN A 546 17.38 -68.46 -28.51
CA ASN A 546 16.34 -69.31 -27.95
C ASN A 546 14.96 -68.85 -28.40
N SER A 547 14.04 -69.81 -28.58
CA SER A 547 12.65 -69.55 -28.95
C SER A 547 11.69 -70.46 -28.20
N ALA A 548 10.51 -69.93 -27.87
CA ALA A 548 9.42 -70.71 -27.31
C ALA A 548 8.68 -71.39 -28.46
N GLN A 549 8.57 -72.72 -28.42
CA GLN A 549 7.86 -73.51 -29.43
C GLN A 549 6.60 -74.10 -28.80
N ILE A 550 5.45 -73.58 -29.21
CA ILE A 550 4.14 -73.98 -28.73
C ILE A 550 3.53 -74.93 -29.74
N SER A 551 3.23 -76.15 -29.30
CA SER A 551 2.69 -77.21 -30.16
C SER A 551 1.27 -76.89 -30.64
N SER A 552 0.90 -77.39 -31.83
CA SER A 552 -0.40 -77.13 -32.47
C SER A 552 -1.60 -77.60 -31.63
N ASN A 553 -1.43 -78.60 -30.77
CA ASN A 553 -2.45 -79.07 -29.85
C ASN A 553 -2.94 -77.99 -28.87
N MET A 554 -2.09 -77.02 -28.50
CA MET A 554 -2.47 -75.89 -27.64
C MET A 554 -3.40 -74.91 -28.35
N PHE A 555 -3.51 -74.99 -29.68
CA PHE A 555 -4.37 -74.15 -30.50
C PHE A 555 -5.61 -74.90 -31.04
N ALA A 556 -5.89 -76.11 -30.55
CA ALA A 556 -6.98 -76.94 -31.03
C ALA A 556 -8.36 -76.26 -30.89
N THR A 557 -8.54 -75.47 -29.84
CA THR A 557 -9.77 -74.70 -29.56
C THR A 557 -9.67 -73.23 -29.97
N ALA A 558 -8.56 -72.80 -30.57
CA ALA A 558 -8.37 -71.41 -30.97
C ALA A 558 -9.40 -71.00 -32.04
N GLN A 559 -9.84 -69.75 -31.99
CA GLN A 559 -10.83 -69.18 -32.90
C GLN A 559 -10.32 -67.89 -33.55
N VAL A 560 -10.82 -67.59 -34.74
CA VAL A 560 -10.55 -66.31 -35.42
C VAL A 560 -11.04 -65.16 -34.54
N GLY A 561 -10.20 -64.13 -34.39
CA GLY A 561 -10.46 -62.95 -33.56
C GLY A 561 -9.91 -63.05 -32.14
N GLN A 562 -9.52 -64.23 -31.67
CA GLN A 562 -8.78 -64.36 -30.40
C GLN A 562 -7.38 -63.75 -30.53
N VAL A 563 -6.81 -63.32 -29.41
CA VAL A 563 -5.50 -62.66 -29.36
C VAL A 563 -4.53 -63.52 -28.57
N ILE A 564 -3.36 -63.78 -29.15
CA ILE A 564 -2.23 -64.38 -28.46
C ILE A 564 -1.41 -63.23 -27.87
N THR A 565 -1.18 -63.24 -26.56
CA THR A 565 -0.35 -62.26 -25.88
C THR A 565 0.89 -62.95 -25.35
N VAL A 566 2.05 -62.39 -25.64
CA VAL A 566 3.33 -62.82 -25.07
C VAL A 566 3.68 -61.86 -23.95
N VAL A 567 3.75 -62.40 -22.74
CA VAL A 567 4.17 -61.63 -21.56
C VAL A 567 5.68 -61.70 -21.45
N VAL A 568 6.32 -60.55 -21.30
CA VAL A 568 7.78 -60.43 -21.31
C VAL A 568 8.29 -59.66 -20.10
N SER A 569 9.51 -60.00 -19.69
CA SER A 569 10.27 -59.31 -18.66
C SER A 569 11.70 -59.05 -19.15
N ASP A 570 12.54 -58.43 -18.30
CA ASP A 570 13.95 -58.14 -18.59
C ASP A 570 14.19 -57.43 -19.95
N LEU A 571 13.27 -56.54 -20.33
CA LEU A 571 13.31 -55.84 -21.61
C LEU A 571 14.53 -54.90 -21.70
N GLN A 572 15.45 -55.19 -22.62
CA GLN A 572 16.63 -54.34 -22.85
C GLN A 572 16.46 -53.48 -24.10
N ALA A 573 17.29 -52.44 -24.23
CA ALA A 573 17.23 -51.52 -25.36
C ALA A 573 17.39 -52.24 -26.70
N GLY A 574 16.50 -51.94 -27.65
CA GLY A 574 16.48 -52.59 -28.95
C GLY A 574 15.88 -54.01 -28.95
N ALA A 575 15.01 -54.33 -27.98
CA ALA A 575 14.27 -55.59 -27.95
C ALA A 575 13.40 -55.75 -29.21
N GLN A 576 13.41 -56.97 -29.76
CA GLN A 576 12.64 -57.30 -30.95
C GLN A 576 11.95 -58.65 -30.80
N GLY A 577 10.64 -58.68 -31.02
CA GLY A 577 9.81 -59.88 -31.02
C GLY A 577 9.56 -60.43 -32.42
N SER A 578 9.11 -61.69 -32.49
CA SER A 578 8.80 -62.40 -33.74
C SER A 578 7.74 -63.47 -33.50
N PHE A 579 6.78 -63.60 -34.43
CA PHE A 579 5.83 -64.70 -34.49
C PHE A 579 6.08 -65.53 -35.76
N LYS A 580 6.43 -66.80 -35.59
CA LYS A 580 6.79 -67.70 -36.68
C LYS A 580 5.93 -68.95 -36.68
N ASN A 581 5.71 -69.51 -37.87
CA ASN A 581 5.09 -70.82 -38.03
C ASN A 581 6.13 -71.95 -37.86
N SER A 582 5.68 -73.21 -37.94
CA SER A 582 6.55 -74.39 -37.80
C SER A 582 7.66 -74.51 -38.85
N SER A 583 7.56 -73.76 -39.96
CA SER A 583 8.60 -73.70 -41.01
C SER A 583 9.60 -72.56 -40.77
N TRP A 584 9.55 -71.89 -39.61
CA TRP A 584 10.37 -70.73 -39.23
C TRP A 584 10.15 -69.46 -40.07
N ALA A 585 9.15 -69.45 -40.95
CA ALA A 585 8.72 -68.25 -41.64
C ALA A 585 7.79 -67.41 -40.74
N ALA A 586 7.78 -66.09 -40.91
CA ALA A 586 6.77 -65.22 -40.32
C ALA A 586 5.36 -65.80 -40.48
N ILE A 587 4.61 -65.91 -39.38
CA ILE A 587 3.26 -66.50 -39.42
C ILE A 587 2.26 -65.61 -40.18
N ALA A 588 2.54 -64.30 -40.23
CA ALA A 588 1.83 -63.30 -41.00
C ALA A 588 2.79 -62.18 -41.48
N PRO A 589 2.41 -61.40 -42.50
CA PRO A 589 3.20 -60.24 -42.92
C PRO A 589 3.53 -59.31 -41.74
N GLY A 590 4.79 -58.88 -41.62
CA GLY A 590 5.24 -58.00 -40.54
C GLY A 590 5.62 -58.70 -39.22
N THR A 591 5.46 -60.02 -39.13
CA THR A 591 5.79 -60.78 -37.91
C THR A 591 7.17 -61.45 -37.91
N GLU A 592 7.96 -61.23 -38.97
CA GLU A 592 9.32 -61.78 -39.12
C GLU A 592 10.25 -61.29 -38.00
N TYR A 593 10.24 -59.99 -37.73
CA TYR A 593 10.77 -59.33 -36.54
C TYR A 593 10.17 -57.92 -36.42
N PHE A 594 9.95 -57.44 -35.20
CA PHE A 594 9.46 -56.09 -34.93
C PHE A 594 9.97 -55.60 -33.57
N ASN A 595 10.11 -54.30 -33.40
CA ASN A 595 10.55 -53.73 -32.12
C ASN A 595 9.43 -53.85 -31.07
N ILE A 596 9.81 -54.10 -29.82
CA ILE A 596 8.88 -54.18 -28.69
C ILE A 596 9.36 -53.29 -27.54
N ASP A 597 8.42 -52.71 -26.81
CA ASP A 597 8.60 -51.88 -25.61
C ASP A 597 7.83 -52.43 -24.38
N GLY A 598 7.19 -53.59 -24.54
CA GLY A 598 6.48 -54.32 -23.48
C GLY A 598 5.89 -55.64 -24.01
N ASN A 599 4.85 -56.15 -23.35
CA ASN A 599 4.07 -57.30 -23.82
C ASN A 599 3.56 -57.03 -25.24
N PHE A 600 3.62 -58.04 -26.10
CA PHE A 600 3.20 -57.90 -27.49
C PHE A 600 2.22 -59.01 -27.87
N SER A 601 1.41 -58.76 -28.89
CA SER A 601 0.29 -59.63 -29.20
C SER A 601 0.05 -59.82 -30.70
N LEU A 602 -0.68 -60.88 -31.02
CA LEU A 602 -1.08 -61.25 -32.37
C LEU A 602 -2.56 -61.66 -32.38
N THR A 603 -3.38 -60.94 -33.14
CA THR A 603 -4.76 -61.35 -33.41
C THR A 603 -4.78 -62.50 -34.41
N ILE A 604 -5.48 -63.58 -34.08
CA ILE A 604 -5.64 -64.76 -34.91
C ILE A 604 -6.59 -64.45 -36.07
N THR A 605 -6.05 -64.34 -37.27
CA THR A 605 -6.83 -64.34 -38.53
C THR A 605 -7.09 -65.77 -38.99
N GLN A 606 -7.94 -65.95 -40.01
CA GLN A 606 -8.21 -67.28 -40.57
C GLN A 606 -6.93 -67.97 -41.10
N ASP A 607 -6.02 -67.21 -41.72
CA ASP A 607 -4.76 -67.72 -42.25
C ASP A 607 -3.77 -68.08 -41.13
N ILE A 608 -3.72 -67.27 -40.06
CA ILE A 608 -2.93 -67.57 -38.86
C ILE A 608 -3.48 -68.82 -38.17
N LEU A 609 -4.80 -68.92 -37.97
CA LEU A 609 -5.44 -70.05 -37.31
C LEU A 609 -5.10 -71.38 -37.99
N THR A 610 -5.14 -71.40 -39.32
CA THR A 610 -4.80 -72.59 -40.13
C THR A 610 -3.35 -73.02 -39.90
N GLN A 611 -2.42 -72.06 -39.78
CA GLN A 611 -1.01 -72.35 -39.49
C GLN A 611 -0.79 -72.80 -38.04
N LEU A 612 -1.45 -72.18 -37.08
CA LEU A 612 -1.38 -72.55 -35.65
C LEU A 612 -1.87 -73.97 -35.42
N GLN A 613 -3.01 -74.35 -36.01
CA GLN A 613 -3.60 -75.69 -35.83
C GLN A 613 -2.86 -76.79 -36.59
N SER A 614 -2.15 -76.46 -37.67
CA SER A 614 -1.38 -77.44 -38.45
C SER A 614 0.06 -77.62 -37.94
N GLY A 615 0.69 -76.56 -37.44
CA GLY A 615 2.12 -76.56 -37.11
C GLY A 615 2.49 -75.98 -35.75
N GLY A 616 1.60 -75.28 -35.07
CA GLY A 616 1.90 -74.57 -33.83
C GLY A 616 2.52 -73.19 -34.06
N LEU A 617 3.09 -72.62 -33.02
CA LEU A 617 3.64 -71.27 -33.00
C LEU A 617 5.06 -71.27 -32.45
N ILE A 618 5.92 -70.46 -33.04
CA ILE A 618 7.26 -70.19 -32.53
C ILE A 618 7.34 -68.70 -32.20
N ILE A 619 7.60 -68.40 -30.92
CA ILE A 619 7.93 -67.05 -30.48
C ILE A 619 9.45 -66.96 -30.36
N SER A 620 10.05 -66.06 -31.12
CA SER A 620 11.49 -65.80 -31.10
C SER A 620 11.74 -64.31 -30.97
N GLY A 621 12.98 -63.92 -30.69
CA GLY A 621 13.34 -62.52 -30.57
C GLY A 621 14.71 -62.32 -29.95
N GLN A 622 14.97 -61.08 -29.54
CA GLN A 622 16.16 -60.74 -28.77
C GLN A 622 15.90 -59.72 -27.68
N ASN A 623 16.75 -59.80 -26.64
CA ASN A 623 16.88 -58.81 -25.57
C ASN A 623 15.66 -58.72 -24.62
N TYR A 624 14.98 -59.85 -24.37
CA TYR A 624 13.95 -59.99 -23.34
C TYR A 624 13.79 -61.45 -22.87
N THR A 625 13.07 -61.65 -21.78
CA THR A 625 12.66 -62.97 -21.27
C THR A 625 11.17 -63.17 -21.55
N ILE A 626 10.79 -64.33 -22.12
CA ILE A 626 9.37 -64.73 -22.28
C ILE A 626 8.92 -65.37 -20.96
N GLU A 627 7.87 -64.82 -20.36
CA GLU A 627 7.31 -65.29 -19.09
C GLU A 627 6.13 -66.25 -19.30
N SER A 628 5.23 -65.94 -20.23
CA SER A 628 4.04 -66.75 -20.53
C SER A 628 3.45 -66.48 -21.90
#